data_AF-A0A2A3FV93-F1
#
_entry.id   AF-A0A2A3FV93-F1
#
_cell.length_a   1.000
_cell.length_b   1.000
_cell.length_c   1.000
_cell.angle_alpha   90.00
_cell.angle_beta   90.00
_cell.angle_gamma   90.00
#
_symmetry.space_group_name_H-M   'P 1'
#
loop_
_entity.id
_entity.type
_entity.pdbx_description
1 polymer ?
#
loop_
_entity_poly.entity_id
_entity_poly.type
_entity_poly.pdbx_seq_one_letter_code
_entity_poly.pdbx_strand_id
1 'polypeptide(L)' 'MTQGASWAQIGARLGVPHPCAPDRACSDCQWQDAIVDHENARAQRIHTTMPGPSSAPGR' A
#
# COMPACT_ATOMS: atom_id res chain seq x y z
N MET A 1 17.52 21.64 8.85
CA MET A 1 16.12 21.20 8.95
C MET A 1 15.89 20.19 7.84
N THR A 2 15.80 18.90 8.14
CA THR A 2 15.39 17.90 7.15
C THR A 2 13.89 18.09 6.91
N GLN A 3 13.50 18.60 5.75
CA GLN A 3 12.12 18.42 5.32
C GLN A 3 11.89 16.92 5.13
N GLY A 4 10.91 16.36 5.83
CA GLY A 4 10.47 14.99 5.58
C GLY A 4 9.98 14.83 4.14
N ALA A 5 10.00 13.60 3.62
CA ALA A 5 9.47 13.33 2.30
C ALA A 5 7.96 13.62 2.26
N SER A 6 7.48 14.23 1.16
CA SER A 6 6.04 14.44 0.96
C SER A 6 5.32 13.12 0.75
N TRP A 7 4.00 13.09 1.01
CA TRP A 7 3.21 11.87 0.81
C TRP A 7 3.24 11.35 -0.63
N ALA A 8 3.30 12.26 -1.62
CA ALA A 8 3.50 11.90 -3.02
C ALA A 8 4.85 11.18 -3.26
N GLN A 9 5.93 11.65 -2.62
CA GLN A 9 7.24 11.02 -2.73
C GLN A 9 7.27 9.64 -2.06
N ILE A 10 6.59 9.50 -0.92
CA ILE A 10 6.44 8.21 -0.22
C ILE A 10 5.65 7.24 -1.10
N GLY A 11 4.49 7.66 -1.63
CA GLY A 11 3.66 6.84 -2.50
C GLY A 11 4.39 6.36 -3.75
N ALA A 12 5.12 7.25 -4.43
CA ALA A 12 5.93 6.90 -5.59
C ALA A 12 7.00 5.84 -5.26
N ARG A 13 7.65 5.95 -4.09
CA ARG A 13 8.66 4.98 -3.63
C ARG A 13 8.06 3.61 -3.31
N LEU A 14 6.81 3.57 -2.87
CA LEU A 14 6.07 2.33 -2.60
C LEU A 14 5.45 1.72 -3.86
N GLY A 15 5.41 2.45 -4.99
CA GLY A 15 4.73 2.02 -6.20
C GLY A 15 3.22 2.18 -6.15
N VAL A 16 2.73 3.11 -5.32
CA VAL A 16 1.31 3.44 -5.20
C VAL A 16 0.86 4.17 -6.48
N PRO A 17 -0.22 3.73 -7.14
CA PRO A 17 -0.80 4.44 -8.27
C PRO A 17 -1.20 5.87 -7.90
N HIS A 18 -1.05 6.82 -8.82
CA HIS A 18 -1.40 8.20 -8.58
C HIS A 18 -2.90 8.34 -8.25
N PRO A 19 -3.29 8.86 -7.07
CA PRO A 19 -4.69 8.79 -6.63
C PRO A 19 -5.62 9.81 -7.30
N CYS A 20 -5.07 10.80 -7.99
CA CYS A 20 -5.85 11.82 -8.69
C CYS A 20 -5.63 11.78 -10.20
N ALA A 21 -6.55 12.41 -10.91
CA ALA A 21 -6.41 12.65 -12.33
C ALA A 21 -5.10 13.42 -12.63
N PRO A 22 -4.48 13.22 -13.81
CA PRO A 22 -3.18 13.82 -14.16
C PRO A 22 -3.14 15.35 -14.14
N ASP A 23 -4.31 16.00 -14.25
CA ASP A 23 -4.49 17.44 -14.27
C ASP A 23 -4.77 18.05 -12.88
N ARG A 24 -4.85 17.21 -11.83
CA ARG A 24 -5.19 17.65 -10.47
C ARG A 24 -4.12 17.25 -9.45
N ALA A 25 -3.63 18.24 -8.70
CA ALA A 25 -2.81 17.99 -7.54
C ALA A 25 -3.62 17.26 -6.46
N CYS A 26 -3.09 16.14 -5.96
CA CYS A 26 -3.68 15.43 -4.83
C CYS A 26 -3.39 16.15 -3.51
N SER A 27 -4.37 16.11 -2.62
CA SER A 27 -4.12 16.46 -1.22
C SER A 27 -3.29 15.38 -0.53
N ASP A 28 -2.67 15.76 0.58
CA ASP A 28 -1.93 14.82 1.43
C ASP A 28 -2.82 13.66 1.92
N CYS A 29 -4.09 13.92 2.24
CA CYS A 29 -5.03 12.88 2.66
C CYS A 29 -5.28 11.86 1.55
N GLN A 30 -5.44 12.29 0.30
CA GLN A 30 -5.65 11.38 -0.83
C GLN A 30 -4.44 10.46 -1.04
N TRP A 31 -3.23 10.97 -0.83
CA TRP A 31 -2.03 10.13 -0.86
C TRP A 31 -1.96 9.15 0.30
N GLN A 32 -2.31 9.58 1.51
CA GLN A 32 -2.34 8.71 2.69
C GLN A 32 -3.32 7.54 2.49
N ASP A 33 -4.55 7.83 2.05
CA ASP A 33 -5.57 6.82 1.81
C ASP A 33 -5.11 5.81 0.75
N ALA A 34 -4.54 6.29 -0.36
CA ALA A 34 -4.04 5.42 -1.42
C ALA A 34 -2.87 4.53 -0.97
N ILE A 35 -1.99 5.03 -0.10
CA ILE A 35 -0.90 4.25 0.49
C ILE A 35 -1.47 3.14 1.40
N VAL A 36 -2.46 3.47 2.24
CA VAL A 36 -3.13 2.51 3.12
C VAL A 36 -3.77 1.38 2.31
N ASP A 37 -4.54 1.72 1.28
CA ASP A 37 -5.19 0.74 0.41
C ASP A 37 -4.18 -0.14 -0.32
N HIS A 38 -3.09 0.45 -0.82
CA HIS A 38 -2.03 -0.30 -1.49
C HIS A 38 -1.35 -1.31 -0.57
N GLU A 39 -0.95 -0.88 0.63
CA GLU A 39 -0.29 -1.76 1.60
C GLU A 39 -1.25 -2.81 2.16
N ASN A 40 -2.53 -2.49 2.36
CA ASN A 40 -3.54 -3.46 2.74
C ASN A 40 -3.70 -4.55 1.66
N ALA A 41 -3.77 -4.16 0.38
CA ALA A 41 -3.82 -5.10 -0.72
C ALA A 41 -2.54 -5.94 -0.82
N ARG A 42 -1.37 -5.35 -0.55
CA ARG A 42 -0.09 -6.06 -0.47
C ARG A 42 -0.08 -7.09 0.66
N ALA A 43 -0.56 -6.72 1.86
CA ALA A 43 -0.66 -7.61 3.01
C ALA A 43 -1.62 -8.78 2.74
N GLN A 44 -2.76 -8.53 2.10
CA GLN A 44 -3.70 -9.59 1.69
C GLN A 44 -3.04 -10.59 0.74
N ARG A 45 -2.26 -10.15 -0.24
CA ARG A 45 -1.53 -11.06 -1.15
C ARG A 45 -0.53 -11.94 -0.41
N ILE A 46 0.21 -11.37 0.55
CA ILE A 46 1.16 -12.12 1.37
C ILE A 46 0.42 -13.16 2.23
N HIS A 47 -0.68 -12.77 2.86
CA HIS A 47 -1.47 -13.66 3.72
C HIS A 47 -2.12 -14.81 2.92
N THR A 48 -2.61 -14.53 1.71
CA THR A 48 -3.15 -15.56 0.80
C THR A 48 -2.07 -16.50 0.26
N THR A 49 -0.83 -16.05 0.12
CA THR A 49 0.28 -16.85 -0.42
C THR A 49 0.94 -17.74 0.62
N MET A 50 0.79 -17.45 1.92
CA MET A 50 1.15 -18.40 2.95
C MET A 50 0.12 -19.55 2.88
N PRO A 51 0.51 -20.79 2.51
CA PRO A 51 -0.36 -21.90 2.82
C PRO A 51 -0.50 -21.86 4.34
N GLY A 52 -1.73 -21.67 4.84
CA GLY A 52 -2.01 -21.93 6.24
C GLY A 52 -1.39 -23.28 6.60
N PRO A 53 -0.85 -23.46 7.82
CA PRO A 53 -0.22 -24.72 8.20
C PRO A 53 -1.17 -25.82 7.79
N SER A 54 -0.76 -26.63 6.81
CA SER A 54 -1.57 -27.72 6.31
C SER A 54 -1.98 -28.49 7.54
N SER A 55 -3.26 -28.44 7.88
CA SER A 55 -3.83 -29.31 8.89
C SER A 55 -3.64 -30.70 8.34
N ALA A 56 -2.50 -31.32 8.66
CA ALA A 56 -2.32 -32.74 8.48
C ALA A 56 -3.45 -33.39 9.27
N PRO A 57 -4.37 -34.12 8.62
CA PRO A 57 -5.35 -34.89 9.37
C PRO A 57 -4.56 -35.99 10.06
N GLY A 58 -4.34 -35.84 11.36
CA GLY A 58 -3.79 -36.88 12.19
C GLY A 58 -4.72 -38.09 12.15
N ARG A 59 -4.22 -39.22 11.66
CA ARG A 59 -4.76 -40.54 11.95
C ARG A 59 -3.66 -41.58 11.89
#